data_AF-A0A4Y2H9V2-F1
#
_entry.id   AF-A0A4Y2H9V2-F1
#
_cell.length_a   1.000
_cell.length_b   1.000
_cell.length_c   1.000
_cell.angle_alpha   90.00
_cell.angle_beta   90.00
_cell.angle_gamma   90.00
#
_symmetry.space_group_name_H-M   'P 1'
#
loop_
_entity.id
_entity.type
_entity.pdbx_description
1 polymer ?
#
loop_
_entity_poly.entity_id
_entity_poly.type
_entity_poly.pdbx_seq_one_letter_code
_entity_poly.pdbx_strand_id
1 'polypeptide(L)'
;MNQQKLRVEEYIHLRDAITIDGNVTDIGRMAILPATYIDSQRHKHEYARDTMTYVRSYGYPDLFITFTYNTAWSEIKEELSHGYSPEERHDVKDQVFRQILIKHIDIPTKSCIYGEVNCWMYLIEWQNRGLPHAHILIWLK
;
A
#
# COMPACT_ATOMS: atom_id res chain seq x y z
N MET A 1 6.72 4.96 22.02
CA MET A 1 5.76 4.12 22.78
C MET A 1 4.43 4.86 22.95
N ASN A 2 3.48 4.71 22.03
CA ASN A 2 2.08 5.16 22.21
C ASN A 2 1.08 4.44 21.27
N GLN A 3 1.57 3.52 20.43
CA GLN A 3 0.77 2.83 19.42
C GLN A 3 -0.30 1.93 20.06
N GLN A 4 -0.01 1.29 21.20
CA GLN A 4 -1.00 0.48 21.92
C GLN A 4 -2.14 1.33 22.49
N LYS A 5 -1.87 2.54 23.00
CA LYS A 5 -2.90 3.43 23.57
C LYS A 5 -3.85 3.95 22.49
N LEU A 6 -3.30 4.37 21.35
CA LEU A 6 -4.08 4.87 20.22
C LEU A 6 -4.93 3.77 19.56
N ARG A 7 -4.43 2.52 19.51
CA ARG A 7 -5.23 1.37 19.07
C ARG A 7 -6.45 1.16 19.98
N VAL A 8 -6.29 1.31 21.29
CA VAL A 8 -7.36 1.10 22.28
C VAL A 8 -8.42 2.20 22.21
N GLU A 9 -8.03 3.47 22.08
CA GLU A 9 -8.96 4.60 21.96
C GLU A 9 -9.86 4.49 20.72
N GLU A 10 -9.33 4.02 19.58
CA GLU A 10 -10.09 3.83 18.35
C GLU A 10 -11.15 2.71 18.47
N TYR A 11 -10.87 1.66 19.26
CA TYR A 11 -11.86 0.61 19.57
C TYR A 11 -12.99 1.12 20.46
N ILE A 12 -12.71 2.06 21.37
CA ILE A 12 -13.73 2.63 22.27
C ILE A 12 -14.72 3.46 21.45
N HIS A 13 -14.23 4.36 20.59
CA HIS A 13 -15.12 5.19 19.76
C HIS A 13 -15.97 4.37 18.77
N LEU A 14 -15.42 3.28 18.20
CA LEU A 14 -16.18 2.37 17.34
C LEU A 14 -17.26 1.60 18.11
N ARG A 15 -16.95 1.16 19.34
CA ARG A 15 -17.92 0.49 20.21
C ARG A 15 -19.04 1.43 20.65
N ASP A 16 -18.71 2.68 20.93
CA ASP A 16 -19.68 3.69 21.35
C ASP A 16 -20.63 4.04 20.20
N ALA A 17 -20.13 4.13 18.95
CA ALA A 17 -20.97 4.35 17.77
C ALA A 17 -21.99 3.21 17.54
N ILE A 18 -21.62 1.95 17.81
CA ILE A 18 -22.51 0.79 17.69
C ILE A 18 -23.60 0.80 18.78
N THR A 19 -23.29 1.35 19.95
CA THR A 19 -24.26 1.42 21.06
C THR A 19 -25.34 2.47 20.82
N ILE A 20 -25.08 3.45 19.94
CA ILE A 20 -26.01 4.51 19.58
C ILE A 20 -26.98 4.06 18.47
N ASP A 21 -26.55 3.20 17.54
CA ASP A 21 -27.33 2.79 16.36
C ASP A 21 -28.13 1.49 16.61
N GLY A 22 -29.10 1.59 17.53
CA GLY A 22 -29.83 0.48 18.13
C GLY A 22 -30.72 -0.38 17.21
N ASN A 23 -30.13 -1.13 16.27
CA ASN A 23 -30.82 -2.22 15.59
C ASN A 23 -29.86 -3.37 15.21
N VAL A 24 -29.68 -4.30 16.15
CA VAL A 24 -28.64 -5.36 16.11
C VAL A 24 -29.11 -6.62 15.34
N THR A 25 -30.32 -6.65 14.79
CA THR A 25 -30.93 -7.90 14.30
C THR A 25 -30.69 -8.22 12.82
N ASP A 26 -30.11 -7.32 12.02
CA ASP A 26 -29.97 -7.54 10.55
C ASP A 26 -28.56 -7.23 9.98
N ILE A 27 -27.57 -7.07 10.86
CA ILE A 27 -26.20 -6.77 10.45
C ILE A 27 -25.42 -8.09 10.43
N GLY A 28 -25.13 -8.59 9.21
CA GLY A 28 -24.18 -9.68 9.02
C GLY A 28 -22.90 -9.44 9.82
N ARG A 29 -22.31 -10.51 10.36
CA ARG A 29 -21.23 -10.48 11.36
C ARG A 29 -20.18 -9.40 11.05
N MET A 30 -20.14 -8.33 11.85
CA MET A 30 -19.21 -7.23 11.65
C MET A 30 -17.78 -7.72 11.88
N ALA A 31 -17.02 -7.86 10.80
CA ALA A 31 -15.60 -8.22 10.85
C ALA A 31 -14.76 -6.95 10.66
N ILE A 32 -14.06 -6.53 11.72
CA ILE A 32 -13.07 -5.47 11.62
C ILE A 32 -11.79 -6.09 11.04
N LEU A 33 -11.39 -5.63 9.86
CA LEU A 33 -10.15 -6.06 9.25
C LEU A 33 -8.95 -5.45 10.00
N PRO A 34 -7.93 -6.26 10.34
CA PRO A 34 -6.72 -5.75 10.99
C PRO A 34 -5.96 -4.82 10.02
N ALA A 35 -5.13 -3.92 10.55
CA ALA A 35 -4.31 -3.01 9.72
C ALA A 35 -3.31 -3.75 8.82
N THR A 36 -3.02 -5.02 9.12
CA THR A 36 -2.24 -5.92 8.26
C THR A 36 -2.99 -6.34 6.99
N TYR A 37 -4.31 -6.13 6.92
CA TYR A 37 -5.09 -6.35 5.72
C TYR A 37 -4.90 -5.17 4.77
N ILE A 38 -4.21 -5.44 3.65
CA ILE A 38 -3.93 -4.47 2.60
C ILE A 38 -5.24 -3.84 2.11
N ASP A 39 -5.22 -2.53 1.88
CA ASP A 39 -6.38 -1.72 1.47
C ASP A 39 -7.55 -1.61 2.47
N SER A 40 -7.44 -2.17 3.69
CA SER A 40 -8.41 -1.86 4.75
C SER A 40 -8.35 -0.38 5.15
N GLN A 41 -9.45 0.14 5.70
CA GLN A 41 -9.50 1.50 6.25
C GLN A 41 -8.39 1.74 7.29
N ARG A 42 -8.10 0.75 8.12
CA ARG A 42 -7.04 0.82 9.13
C ARG A 42 -5.64 0.81 8.50
N HIS A 43 -5.41 0.00 7.47
CA HIS A 43 -4.15 0.00 6.73
C HIS A 43 -3.86 1.37 6.11
N LYS A 44 -4.86 1.94 5.42
CA LYS A 44 -4.77 3.27 4.80
C LYS A 44 -4.52 4.36 5.85
N HIS A 45 -5.19 4.28 7.00
CA HIS A 45 -4.99 5.23 8.10
C HIS A 45 -3.58 5.14 8.72
N GLU A 46 -3.09 3.94 8.99
CA GLU A 46 -1.73 3.74 9.51
C GLU A 46 -0.70 4.26 8.50
N TYR A 47 -0.86 3.97 7.22
CA TYR A 47 0.06 4.44 6.19
C TYR A 47 0.05 5.96 6.03
N ALA A 48 -1.13 6.60 6.07
CA ALA A 48 -1.25 8.05 6.08
C ALA A 48 -0.52 8.66 7.28
N ARG A 49 -0.66 8.05 8.46
CA ARG A 49 0.02 8.48 9.68
C ARG A 49 1.54 8.35 9.59
N ASP A 50 2.02 7.23 9.05
CA ASP A 50 3.46 7.01 8.84
C ASP A 50 4.01 8.03 7.84
N THR A 51 3.29 8.27 6.74
CA THR A 51 3.63 9.31 5.75
C THR A 51 3.73 10.69 6.39
N MET A 52 2.76 11.07 7.23
CA MET A 52 2.80 12.35 7.96
C MET A 52 3.95 12.43 8.97
N THR A 53 4.39 11.29 9.51
CA THR A 53 5.58 11.23 10.38
C THR A 53 6.85 11.53 9.59
N TYR A 54 7.00 10.95 8.39
CA TYR A 54 8.11 11.27 7.49
C TYR A 54 8.09 12.74 7.08
N VAL A 55 6.93 13.26 6.65
CA VAL A 55 6.80 14.67 6.25
C VAL A 55 7.17 15.62 7.39
N ARG A 56 6.78 15.29 8.63
CA ARG A 56 7.13 16.09 9.80
C ARG A 56 8.63 16.05 10.11
N SER A 57 9.29 14.91 9.88
CA SER A 57 10.71 14.72 10.20
C SER A 57 11.65 15.24 9.11
N TYR A 58 11.26 15.12 7.84
CA TYR A 58 12.12 15.38 6.67
C TYR A 58 11.60 16.50 5.76
N GLY A 59 10.43 17.06 6.02
CA GLY A 59 9.79 18.04 5.14
C GLY A 59 9.00 17.39 4.00
N TYR A 60 8.65 18.15 2.98
CA TYR A 60 7.95 17.59 1.81
C TYR A 60 8.88 16.69 0.99
N PRO A 61 8.36 15.61 0.37
CA PRO A 61 9.16 14.76 -0.51
C PRO A 61 9.61 15.56 -1.74
N ASP A 62 10.85 15.31 -2.17
CA ASP A 62 11.42 15.92 -3.37
C ASP A 62 10.90 15.26 -4.65
N LEU A 63 10.64 13.94 -4.59
CA LEU A 63 10.10 13.17 -5.70
C LEU A 63 8.83 12.43 -5.28
N PHE A 64 7.80 12.54 -6.12
CA PHE A 64 6.57 11.75 -6.08
C PHE A 64 6.47 10.93 -7.36
N ILE A 65 6.78 9.63 -7.27
CA ILE A 65 6.78 8.73 -8.42
C ILE A 65 5.56 7.83 -8.34
N THR A 66 4.86 7.71 -9.46
CA THR A 66 3.69 6.85 -9.59
C THR A 66 4.00 5.71 -10.56
N PHE A 67 3.75 4.48 -10.14
CA PHE A 67 4.01 3.27 -10.91
C PHE A 67 2.73 2.47 -11.08
N THR A 68 2.26 2.38 -12.33
CA THR A 68 1.01 1.68 -12.66
C THR A 68 1.33 0.35 -13.33
N TYR A 69 0.69 -0.71 -12.85
CA TYR A 69 0.78 -2.01 -13.50
C TYR A 69 0.27 -2.00 -14.94
N ASN A 70 0.95 -2.74 -15.82
CA ASN A 70 0.56 -2.93 -17.20
C ASN A 70 0.51 -4.43 -17.54
N THR A 71 -0.67 -4.91 -17.95
CA THR A 71 -0.89 -6.32 -18.34
C THR A 71 -0.11 -6.74 -19.59
N ALA A 72 0.39 -5.80 -20.38
CA ALA A 72 1.10 -6.07 -21.63
C ALA A 72 2.62 -6.26 -21.48
N TRP A 73 3.16 -6.20 -20.26
CA TRP A 73 4.60 -6.42 -20.01
C TRP A 73 5.06 -7.78 -20.51
N SER A 74 6.21 -7.81 -21.19
CA SER A 74 6.82 -9.03 -21.73
C SER A 74 7.23 -9.98 -20.61
N GLU A 75 7.63 -9.45 -19.46
CA GLU A 75 8.00 -10.19 -18.26
C GLU A 75 6.86 -11.09 -17.76
N ILE A 76 5.60 -10.66 -17.92
CA ILE A 76 4.43 -11.48 -17.59
C ILE A 76 4.32 -12.65 -18.57
N LYS A 77 4.57 -12.41 -19.86
CA LYS A 77 4.50 -13.44 -20.91
C LYS A 77 5.63 -14.46 -20.80
N GLU A 78 6.81 -14.01 -20.38
CA GLU A 78 8.00 -14.86 -20.20
C GLU A 78 7.88 -15.78 -18.99
N GLU A 79 7.30 -15.30 -17.88
CA GLU A 79 7.06 -16.11 -16.67
C GLU A 79 5.86 -17.06 -16.80
N LEU A 80 4.98 -16.84 -17.79
CA LEU A 80 3.87 -17.76 -18.06
C LEU A 80 4.36 -19.02 -18.79
N SER A 81 4.12 -20.16 -18.16
CA SER A 81 4.38 -21.48 -18.75
C SER A 81 3.47 -21.71 -19.96
N HIS A 82 3.95 -22.46 -20.96
CA HIS A 82 3.20 -22.72 -22.20
C HIS A 82 1.84 -23.36 -21.89
N GLY A 83 0.76 -22.60 -22.08
CA GLY A 83 -0.62 -23.10 -21.95
C GLY A 83 -1.51 -22.38 -20.93
N TYR A 84 -0.97 -21.49 -20.07
CA TYR A 84 -1.79 -20.71 -19.13
C TYR A 84 -2.02 -19.28 -19.64
N SER A 85 -3.26 -18.79 -19.52
CA SER A 85 -3.56 -17.37 -19.76
C SER A 85 -3.03 -16.53 -18.58
N PRO A 86 -2.53 -15.30 -18.81
CA PRO A 86 -2.20 -14.37 -17.72
C PRO A 86 -3.34 -14.18 -16.73
N GLU A 87 -4.58 -14.30 -17.20
CA GLU A 87 -5.81 -14.17 -16.40
C GLU A 87 -5.97 -15.28 -15.36
N GLU A 88 -5.35 -16.44 -15.57
CA GLU A 88 -5.51 -17.62 -14.71
C GLU A 88 -4.44 -17.70 -13.59
N ARG A 89 -3.42 -16.83 -13.64
CA ARG A 89 -2.26 -16.86 -12.73
C ARG A 89 -2.00 -15.49 -12.09
N HIS A 90 -2.82 -15.14 -11.11
CA HIS A 90 -2.66 -13.91 -10.32
C HIS A 90 -1.34 -13.85 -9.55
N ASP A 91 -0.85 -15.01 -9.08
CA ASP A 91 0.44 -15.14 -8.38
C ASP A 91 1.63 -14.66 -9.23
N VAL A 92 1.66 -15.02 -10.51
CA VAL A 92 2.71 -14.59 -11.45
C VAL A 92 2.65 -13.08 -11.68
N LYS A 93 1.44 -12.52 -11.83
CA LYS A 93 1.24 -11.08 -12.01
C LYS A 93 1.76 -10.28 -10.81
N ASP A 94 1.40 -10.72 -9.61
CA ASP A 94 1.81 -10.06 -8.36
C ASP A 94 3.32 -10.16 -8.15
N GLN A 95 3.92 -11.31 -8.48
CA GLN A 95 5.36 -11.49 -8.42
C GLN A 95 6.11 -10.58 -9.41
N VAL A 96 5.68 -10.55 -10.68
CA VAL A 96 6.29 -9.70 -11.71
C VAL A 96 6.15 -8.23 -11.34
N PHE A 97 4.95 -7.79 -10.91
CA PHE A 97 4.75 -6.42 -10.44
C PHE A 97 5.70 -6.06 -9.30
N ARG A 98 5.81 -6.92 -8.28
CA ARG A 98 6.71 -6.70 -7.14
C ARG A 98 8.18 -6.61 -7.58
N GLN A 99 8.63 -7.48 -8.49
CA GLN A 99 10.01 -7.44 -8.97
C GLN A 99 10.32 -6.16 -9.74
N ILE A 100 9.41 -5.73 -10.62
CA ILE A 100 9.57 -4.49 -11.38
C ILE A 100 9.51 -3.28 -10.45
N LEU A 101 8.60 -3.27 -9.47
CA LEU A 101 8.50 -2.21 -8.47
C LEU A 101 9.80 -2.05 -7.68
N ILE A 102 10.39 -3.15 -7.19
CA ILE A 102 11.67 -3.11 -6.47
C ILE A 102 12.77 -2.52 -7.35
N LYS A 103 12.87 -2.93 -8.62
CA LYS A 103 13.84 -2.35 -9.56
C LYS A 103 13.60 -0.85 -9.75
N HIS A 104 12.34 -0.44 -9.88
CA HIS A 104 11.95 0.97 -10.03
C HIS A 104 12.27 1.83 -8.81
N ILE A 105 12.26 1.26 -7.60
CA ILE A 105 12.70 1.93 -6.38
C ILE A 105 14.23 1.97 -6.32
N ASP A 106 14.88 0.84 -6.62
CA ASP A 106 16.33 0.70 -6.53
C ASP A 106 17.09 1.66 -7.45
N ILE A 107 16.57 1.95 -8.64
CA ILE A 107 17.21 2.87 -9.60
C ILE A 107 17.42 4.26 -8.98
N PRO A 108 16.38 5.00 -8.54
CA PRO A 108 16.57 6.31 -7.91
C PRO A 108 17.28 6.23 -6.56
N THR A 109 17.10 5.16 -5.77
CA THR A 109 17.65 5.11 -4.41
C THR A 109 19.08 4.60 -4.29
N LYS A 110 19.51 3.68 -5.17
CA LYS A 110 20.85 3.07 -5.13
C LYS A 110 21.81 3.66 -6.15
N SER A 111 21.31 4.05 -7.32
CA SER A 111 22.14 4.65 -8.36
C SER A 111 22.34 6.16 -8.17
N CYS A 112 21.67 6.77 -7.17
CA CYS A 112 21.74 8.19 -6.83
C CYS A 112 21.54 9.13 -8.04
N ILE A 113 20.71 8.73 -9.00
CA ILE A 113 20.51 9.47 -10.27
C ILE A 113 19.94 10.87 -10.07
N TYR A 114 19.24 11.11 -8.96
CA TYR A 114 18.67 12.40 -8.58
C TYR A 114 19.43 13.07 -7.43
N GLY A 115 20.55 12.49 -6.99
CA GLY A 115 21.25 12.90 -5.78
C GLY A 115 21.24 11.81 -4.70
N GLU A 116 21.90 12.08 -3.57
CA GLU A 116 21.93 11.14 -2.45
C GLU A 116 20.57 11.09 -1.77
N VAL A 117 20.02 9.89 -1.58
CA VAL A 117 18.71 9.70 -0.92
C VAL A 117 18.90 9.69 0.60
N ASN A 118 18.14 10.52 1.29
CA ASN A 118 18.06 10.56 2.76
C ASN A 118 17.12 9.46 3.26
N CYS A 119 15.90 9.40 2.71
CA CYS A 119 14.94 8.36 3.01
C CYS A 119 13.91 8.21 1.86
N TRP A 120 13.19 7.09 1.84
CA TRP A 120 12.13 6.82 0.87
C TRP A 120 11.06 5.92 1.50
N MET A 121 9.86 5.95 0.93
CA MET A 121 8.75 5.04 1.28
C MET A 121 7.86 4.78 0.06
N TYR A 122 7.07 3.71 0.07
CA TYR A 122 6.12 3.42 -1.00
C TYR A 122 4.85 2.73 -0.49
N LEU A 123 3.74 3.04 -1.14
CA LEU A 123 2.43 2.42 -0.94
C LEU A 123 2.04 1.66 -2.19
N ILE A 124 1.35 0.53 -2.02
CA ILE A 124 0.62 -0.12 -3.11
C ILE A 124 -0.87 0.01 -2.80
N GLU A 125 -1.62 0.54 -3.74
CA GLU A 125 -3.07 0.64 -3.73
C GLU A 125 -3.65 -0.15 -4.91
N TRP A 126 -4.77 -0.83 -4.71
CA TRP A 126 -5.51 -1.43 -5.81
C TRP A 126 -6.54 -0.44 -6.37
N GLN A 127 -6.37 -0.06 -7.64
CA GLN A 127 -7.36 0.79 -8.33
C GLN A 127 -8.68 0.03 -8.54
N ASN A 128 -9.79 0.75 -8.74
CA ASN A 128 -11.14 0.17 -8.97
C ASN A 128 -11.21 -0.87 -10.11
N ARG A 129 -10.21 -0.95 -10.98
CA ARG A 129 -10.08 -1.95 -12.04
C ARG A 129 -9.35 -3.22 -11.61
N GLY A 130 -9.02 -3.34 -10.32
CA GLY A 130 -8.26 -4.44 -9.77
C GLY A 130 -6.84 -4.50 -10.31
N LEU A 131 -6.17 -3.37 -10.54
CA LEU A 131 -4.76 -3.34 -10.93
C LEU A 131 -3.94 -2.67 -9.83
N PRO A 132 -2.78 -3.25 -9.46
CA PRO A 132 -1.94 -2.65 -8.44
C PRO A 132 -1.28 -1.38 -8.97
N HIS A 133 -1.23 -0.39 -8.11
CA HIS A 133 -0.68 0.93 -8.38
C HIS A 133 0.19 1.33 -7.20
N ALA A 134 1.40 1.79 -7.45
CA ALA A 134 2.32 2.18 -6.39
C ALA A 134 2.61 3.68 -6.41
N HIS A 135 2.63 4.28 -5.23
CA HIS A 135 3.11 5.64 -5.01
C HIS A 135 4.41 5.55 -4.23
N ILE A 136 5.49 6.12 -4.76
CA ILE A 136 6.82 6.13 -4.17
C ILE A 136 7.19 7.58 -3.84
N LEU A 137 7.58 7.82 -2.59
CA LEU A 137 8.05 9.11 -2.09
C LEU A 137 9.54 9.02 -1.79
N ILE A 138 10.31 10.02 -2.21
CA ILE A 138 11.75 10.09 -1.97
C ILE A 138 12.12 11.47 -1.44
N TRP A 139 12.95 11.48 -0.40
CA TRP A 139 13.61 12.66 0.16
C TRP A 139 15.11 12.57 -0.13
N LEU A 140 15.64 13.61 -0.76
CA LEU A 140 17.06 13.76 -1.05
C LEU A 140 17.77 14.43 0.15
N LYS A 141 19.10 14.38 0.16
CA LYS A 141 19.92 15.08 1.16
C LYS A 141 20.17 16.54 0.82
#